data_AF-A0A1I4KPD0-F1
#
_entry.id   AF-A0A1I4KPD0-F1
#
_cell.length_a   1.000
_cell.length_b   1.000
_cell.length_c   1.000
_cell.angle_alpha   90.00
_cell.angle_beta   90.00
_cell.angle_gamma   90.00
#
_symmetry.space_group_name_H-M   'P 1'
#
loop_
_entity.id
_entity.type
_entity.pdbx_description
1 polymer ?
#
loop_
_entity_poly.entity_id
_entity_poly.type
_entity_poly.pdbx_seq_one_letter_code
_entity_poly.pdbx_strand_id
1 'polypeptide(L)'
;MVYLGWGIDDEGIAWMNEVLSQHPDRTAILTFHEYLQATGTRHPLGEKLYQEVVLPNENVVAVLSGHYHEAQTLVDEIDDDGDGNPDRTVYQMLSDYQAGPEGGQGYMRLLHFDTENNRIFVNTYSPYMDDYNYYDTDEYPNKDEFMIDLDLTAQEKRVATDNFAVNVYTNNEIGTVEDVASGDTAEATWTDLTEGEQYSWYATVSDDYTGESRSPIWSFVKGEDDTPDEEIGNGDGNQEEEQPGNDPDPRPDPSPSPDPDPQPNPNPDPDPRPDQGEGNDESEDGQGSENKNDQTTEEAEQNNNQQDESDADQINASNNNKINLPDTATNMYQYLALSLVLLLSGTILYVRTRRQKIK
;
A
#
# COMPACT_ATOMS: atom_id res chain seq x y z
N MET A 1 -4.73 3.38 16.47
CA MET A 1 -5.57 4.56 16.75
C MET A 1 -4.97 5.75 16.04
N VAL A 2 -5.81 6.56 15.39
CA VAL A 2 -5.41 7.81 14.73
C VAL A 2 -6.29 8.93 15.29
N TYR A 3 -5.69 10.09 15.57
CA TYR A 3 -6.37 11.20 16.26
C TYR A 3 -6.20 12.50 15.47
N LEU A 4 -7.30 13.25 15.32
CA LEU A 4 -7.25 14.65 14.94
C LEU A 4 -7.71 15.52 16.10
N GLY A 5 -6.99 16.63 16.29
CA GLY A 5 -7.23 17.60 17.36
C GLY A 5 -8.51 18.41 17.19
N TRP A 6 -8.65 19.45 18.01
CA TRP A 6 -9.69 20.45 17.80
C TRP A 6 -9.39 21.30 16.56
N GLY A 7 -10.45 21.73 15.84
CA GLY A 7 -10.31 22.62 14.69
C GLY A 7 -9.83 21.88 13.45
N ILE A 8 -10.48 20.75 13.13
CA ILE A 8 -10.14 19.90 12.00
C ILE A 8 -10.36 20.67 10.70
N ASP A 9 -9.31 20.70 9.87
CA ASP A 9 -9.31 21.26 8.52
C ASP A 9 -9.15 20.16 7.46
N ASP A 10 -9.22 20.56 6.20
CA ASP A 10 -9.14 19.63 5.07
C ASP A 10 -7.75 18.99 4.95
N GLU A 11 -6.68 19.67 5.40
CA GLU A 11 -5.33 19.11 5.45
C GLU A 11 -5.25 17.96 6.46
N GLY A 12 -5.83 18.12 7.65
CA GLY A 12 -5.92 17.05 8.64
C GLY A 12 -6.72 15.84 8.16
N ILE A 13 -7.83 16.08 7.45
CA ILE A 13 -8.64 15.01 6.83
C ILE A 13 -7.82 14.27 5.77
N ALA A 14 -7.15 14.99 4.87
CA ALA A 14 -6.32 14.41 3.82
C ALA A 14 -5.17 13.58 4.42
N TRP A 15 -4.49 14.10 5.44
CA TRP A 15 -3.43 13.38 6.15
C TRP A 15 -3.95 12.09 6.80
N MET A 16 -5.11 12.13 7.45
CA MET A 16 -5.70 10.94 8.09
C MET A 16 -6.03 9.86 7.06
N ASN A 17 -6.61 10.24 5.92
CA ASN A 17 -6.85 9.33 4.80
C ASN A 17 -5.56 8.74 4.23
N GLU A 18 -4.50 9.55 4.09
CA GLU A 18 -3.19 9.05 3.66
C GLU A 18 -2.67 7.98 4.63
N VAL A 19 -2.68 8.23 5.95
CA VAL A 19 -2.23 7.27 6.97
C VAL A 19 -3.05 5.98 6.94
N LEU A 20 -4.37 6.08 6.81
CA LEU A 20 -5.26 4.91 6.74
C LEU A 20 -4.98 4.08 5.48
N SER A 21 -4.78 4.74 4.33
CA SER A 21 -4.47 4.10 3.05
C SER A 21 -3.09 3.43 3.01
N GLN A 22 -2.11 3.94 3.77
CA GLN A 22 -0.80 3.30 3.93
C GLN A 22 -0.83 2.04 4.80
N HIS A 23 -1.93 1.82 5.52
CA HIS A 23 -2.10 0.73 6.47
C HIS A 23 -3.43 -0.02 6.28
N PRO A 24 -3.75 -0.49 5.07
CA PRO A 24 -5.03 -1.14 4.79
C PRO A 24 -5.19 -2.47 5.55
N ASP A 25 -4.07 -3.11 5.92
CA ASP A 25 -4.01 -4.36 6.68
C ASP A 25 -4.03 -4.16 8.22
N ARG A 26 -4.50 -3.00 8.69
CA ARG A 26 -4.53 -2.63 10.11
C ARG A 26 -5.91 -2.13 10.50
N THR A 27 -6.48 -2.72 11.54
CA THR A 27 -7.68 -2.20 12.18
C THR A 27 -7.44 -0.81 12.77
N ALA A 28 -8.25 0.16 12.36
CA ALA A 28 -8.19 1.54 12.79
C ALA A 28 -9.36 1.90 13.71
N ILE A 29 -9.03 2.57 14.81
CA ILE A 29 -9.98 3.27 15.68
C ILE A 29 -9.63 4.74 15.58
N LEU A 30 -10.60 5.56 15.17
CA LEU A 30 -10.44 7.00 15.05
C LEU A 30 -10.79 7.67 16.37
N THR A 31 -10.17 8.80 16.65
CA THR A 31 -10.47 9.58 17.86
C THR A 31 -10.56 11.05 17.47
N PHE A 32 -11.64 11.69 17.89
CA PHE A 32 -11.91 13.10 17.62
C PHE A 32 -12.33 13.77 18.91
N HIS A 33 -12.04 15.07 19.02
CA HIS A 33 -12.58 15.82 20.15
C HIS A 33 -14.11 15.95 20.03
N GLU A 34 -14.62 16.29 18.85
CA GLU A 34 -16.05 16.45 18.55
C GLU A 34 -16.45 15.51 17.40
N TYR A 35 -17.54 14.75 17.58
CA TYR A 35 -18.06 13.88 16.51
C TYR A 35 -19.55 13.59 16.69
N LEU A 36 -19.96 12.97 17.81
CA LEU A 36 -21.37 12.78 18.16
C LEU A 36 -21.87 13.90 19.07
N GLN A 37 -23.14 14.25 18.94
CA GLN A 37 -23.85 15.14 19.86
C GLN A 37 -24.42 14.34 21.04
N ALA A 38 -24.81 15.03 22.11
CA ALA A 38 -25.43 14.43 23.31
C ALA A 38 -26.71 13.61 23.00
N THR A 39 -27.35 13.90 21.88
CA THR A 39 -28.53 13.19 21.34
C THR A 39 -28.19 11.85 20.69
N GLY A 40 -26.92 11.55 20.45
CA GLY A 40 -26.45 10.35 19.75
C GLY A 40 -26.38 10.50 18.22
N THR A 41 -26.80 11.64 17.67
CA THR A 41 -26.65 11.95 16.24
C THR A 41 -25.27 12.56 15.96
N ARG A 42 -24.72 12.35 14.77
CA ARG A 42 -23.47 13.02 14.37
C ARG A 42 -23.64 14.55 14.39
N HIS A 43 -22.62 15.26 14.86
CA HIS A 43 -22.45 16.70 14.64
C HIS A 43 -22.16 16.93 13.14
N PRO A 44 -22.43 18.10 12.53
CA PRO A 44 -22.09 18.35 11.12
C PRO A 44 -20.62 18.06 10.77
N LEU A 45 -19.68 18.34 11.68
CA LEU A 45 -18.28 17.94 11.51
C LEU A 45 -18.12 16.40 11.57
N GLY A 46 -18.78 15.73 12.50
CA GLY A 46 -18.78 14.27 12.58
C GLY A 46 -19.38 13.60 11.35
N GLU A 47 -20.43 14.19 10.76
CA GLU A 47 -20.99 13.72 9.49
C GLU A 47 -20.00 13.90 8.33
N LYS A 48 -19.32 15.06 8.26
CA LYS A 48 -18.25 15.26 7.27
C LYS A 48 -17.15 14.20 7.41
N LEU A 49 -16.67 13.95 8.63
CA LEU A 49 -15.65 12.94 8.91
C LEU A 49 -16.15 11.52 8.60
N TYR A 50 -17.42 11.24 8.85
CA TYR A 50 -18.01 9.96 8.47
C TYR A 50 -17.93 9.75 6.95
N GLN A 51 -18.39 10.73 6.17
CA GLN A 51 -18.42 10.67 4.71
C GLN A 51 -17.01 10.66 4.08
N GLU A 52 -16.10 11.49 4.60
CA GLU A 52 -14.79 11.71 3.99
C GLU A 52 -13.68 10.80 4.54
N VAL A 53 -13.88 10.15 5.69
CA VAL A 53 -12.87 9.30 6.34
C VAL A 53 -13.42 7.92 6.69
N VAL A 54 -14.59 7.80 7.32
CA VAL A 54 -15.08 6.49 7.76
C VAL A 54 -15.53 5.61 6.59
N LEU A 55 -16.31 6.17 5.65
CA LEU A 55 -16.77 5.44 4.48
C LEU A 55 -15.62 5.04 3.54
N PRO A 56 -14.67 5.92 3.17
CA PRO A 56 -13.64 5.56 2.18
C PRO A 56 -12.55 4.61 2.71
N ASN A 57 -12.49 4.37 4.02
CA ASN A 57 -11.44 3.55 4.64
C ASN A 57 -12.05 2.32 5.34
N GLU A 58 -12.07 1.19 4.62
CA GLU A 58 -12.60 -0.10 5.06
C GLU A 58 -11.98 -0.60 6.37
N ASN A 59 -10.73 -0.21 6.65
CA ASN A 59 -10.00 -0.63 7.83
C ASN A 59 -10.44 0.09 9.12
N VAL A 60 -11.36 1.05 9.05
CA VAL A 60 -11.95 1.75 10.20
C VAL A 60 -13.10 0.95 10.81
N VAL A 61 -13.02 0.67 12.11
CA VAL A 61 -14.02 -0.14 12.85
C VAL A 61 -14.70 0.59 14.01
N ALA A 62 -14.10 1.68 14.48
CA ALA A 62 -14.71 2.48 15.54
C ALA A 62 -14.25 3.94 15.53
N VAL A 63 -15.09 4.81 16.09
CA VAL A 63 -14.80 6.23 16.31
C VAL A 63 -15.07 6.57 17.77
N LEU A 64 -14.13 7.24 18.43
CA LEU A 64 -14.24 7.71 19.81
C LEU A 64 -14.33 9.23 19.84
N SER A 65 -15.22 9.77 20.68
CA SER A 65 -15.43 11.21 20.80
C SER A 65 -15.86 11.68 22.19
N GLY A 66 -15.70 12.99 22.42
CA GLY A 66 -16.14 13.69 23.64
C GLY A 66 -16.79 15.03 23.27
N HIS A 67 -16.42 16.10 24.00
CA HIS A 67 -16.91 17.48 23.84
C HIS A 67 -18.33 17.69 24.34
N TYR A 68 -19.27 16.96 23.74
CA TYR A 68 -20.66 16.96 24.15
C TYR A 68 -20.83 16.04 25.34
N HIS A 69 -21.37 16.57 26.43
CA HIS A 69 -21.67 15.78 27.61
C HIS A 69 -22.73 14.73 27.28
N GLU A 70 -22.47 13.46 27.61
CA GLU A 70 -23.35 12.27 27.61
C GLU A 70 -22.53 11.00 27.31
N ALA A 71 -23.19 9.84 27.41
CA ALA A 71 -22.73 8.61 26.79
C ALA A 71 -23.72 8.18 25.70
N GLN A 72 -23.21 7.99 24.47
CA GLN A 72 -23.99 7.57 23.31
C GLN A 72 -23.19 6.61 22.44
N THR A 73 -23.89 5.71 21.76
CA THR A 73 -23.32 4.82 20.75
C THR A 73 -24.22 4.85 19.51
N LEU A 74 -23.61 5.14 18.36
CA LEU A 74 -24.21 5.03 17.05
C LEU A 74 -23.50 3.90 16.29
N VAL A 75 -24.27 3.01 15.68
CA VAL A 75 -23.76 1.85 14.95
C VAL A 75 -24.23 1.97 13.52
N ASP A 76 -23.28 1.96 12.58
CA ASP A 76 -23.58 1.91 11.15
C ASP A 76 -23.06 0.60 10.57
N GLU A 77 -23.93 -0.07 9.83
CA GLU A 77 -23.59 -1.18 8.95
C GLU A 77 -23.30 -0.60 7.57
N ILE A 78 -22.11 -0.89 7.03
CA ILE A 78 -21.60 -0.30 5.79
C ILE A 78 -21.44 -1.42 4.76
N ASP A 79 -22.07 -1.20 3.62
CA ASP A 79 -21.97 -1.98 2.38
C ASP A 79 -20.97 -1.22 1.47
N ASP A 80 -19.70 -1.62 1.56
CA ASP A 80 -18.60 -0.95 0.86
C ASP A 80 -18.58 -1.38 -0.63
N ASP A 81 -19.06 -2.58 -0.98
CA ASP A 81 -19.08 -3.09 -2.36
C ASP A 81 -20.38 -2.84 -3.14
N GLY A 82 -21.45 -2.43 -2.44
CA GLY A 82 -22.74 -2.07 -3.01
C GLY A 82 -23.60 -3.27 -3.40
N ASP A 83 -23.33 -4.47 -2.87
CA ASP A 83 -24.08 -5.69 -3.18
C ASP A 83 -25.41 -5.81 -2.42
N GLY A 84 -25.66 -4.90 -1.47
CA GLY A 84 -26.85 -4.84 -0.64
C GLY A 84 -26.71 -5.54 0.72
N ASN A 85 -25.54 -6.11 1.04
CA ASN A 85 -25.21 -6.69 2.34
C ASN A 85 -24.10 -5.86 3.02
N PRO A 86 -24.16 -5.64 4.34
CA PRO A 86 -23.06 -4.98 5.03
C PRO A 86 -21.77 -5.82 5.03
N ASP A 87 -20.66 -5.19 4.65
CA ASP A 87 -19.31 -5.74 4.74
C ASP A 87 -18.71 -5.58 6.13
N ARG A 88 -19.03 -4.46 6.80
CA ARG A 88 -18.51 -4.13 8.13
C ARG A 88 -19.49 -3.32 8.96
N THR A 89 -19.19 -3.26 10.25
CA THR A 89 -19.92 -2.44 11.22
C THR A 89 -18.97 -1.45 11.89
N VAL A 90 -19.37 -0.18 11.95
CA VAL A 90 -18.59 0.88 12.60
C VAL A 90 -19.31 1.41 13.83
N TYR A 91 -18.64 1.27 14.98
CA TYR A 91 -19.14 1.74 16.28
C TYR A 91 -18.62 3.14 16.58
N GLN A 92 -19.52 4.13 16.61
CA GLN A 92 -19.20 5.51 16.94
C GLN A 92 -19.67 5.82 18.35
N MET A 93 -18.76 6.24 19.21
CA MET A 93 -18.97 6.33 20.64
C MET A 93 -18.69 7.73 21.16
N LEU A 94 -19.66 8.27 21.90
CA LEU A 94 -19.51 9.45 22.75
C LEU A 94 -19.32 8.99 24.19
N SER A 95 -18.31 9.54 24.88
CA SER A 95 -18.09 9.30 26.31
C SER A 95 -17.55 10.54 26.98
N ASP A 96 -18.46 11.37 27.48
CA ASP A 96 -18.08 12.58 28.19
C ASP A 96 -19.04 12.83 29.36
N TYR A 97 -18.55 12.53 30.57
CA TYR A 97 -19.34 12.64 31.80
C TYR A 97 -19.22 14.02 32.47
N GLN A 98 -18.58 15.01 31.83
CA GLN A 98 -18.20 16.29 32.47
C GLN A 98 -19.35 17.08 33.10
N ALA A 99 -20.59 16.89 32.63
CA ALA A 99 -21.78 17.54 33.17
C ALA A 99 -22.38 16.84 34.39
N GLY A 100 -21.85 15.67 34.77
CA GLY A 100 -22.23 14.92 35.95
C GLY A 100 -21.77 15.59 37.26
N PRO A 101 -22.18 15.06 38.42
CA PRO A 101 -21.72 15.52 39.73
C PRO A 101 -20.19 15.62 39.79
N GLU A 102 -19.67 16.64 40.48
CA GLU A 102 -18.22 16.83 40.68
C GLU A 102 -17.38 16.85 39.38
N GLY A 103 -17.99 17.22 38.24
CA GLY A 103 -17.33 17.21 36.94
C GLY A 103 -17.25 15.82 36.31
N GLY A 104 -18.21 14.94 36.62
CA GLY A 104 -18.31 13.58 36.07
C GLY A 104 -17.64 12.49 36.89
N GLN A 105 -17.27 12.78 38.15
CA GLN A 105 -16.81 11.80 39.14
C GLN A 105 -15.67 10.85 38.67
N GLY A 106 -14.90 11.24 37.65
CA GLY A 106 -13.75 10.47 37.16
C GLY A 106 -14.09 9.21 36.38
N TYR A 107 -15.31 9.08 35.85
CA TYR A 107 -15.67 7.94 35.00
C TYR A 107 -14.95 7.99 33.65
N MET A 108 -14.40 6.84 33.24
CA MET A 108 -13.70 6.64 31.98
C MET A 108 -14.24 5.40 31.27
N ARG A 109 -14.43 5.47 29.95
CA ARG A 109 -14.77 4.31 29.13
C ARG A 109 -13.53 3.44 28.88
N LEU A 110 -13.67 2.15 29.09
CA LEU A 110 -12.65 1.13 28.90
C LEU A 110 -13.05 0.22 27.74
N LEU A 111 -12.08 -0.10 26.88
CA LEU A 111 -12.22 -1.06 25.79
C LEU A 111 -11.32 -2.27 26.09
N HIS A 112 -11.92 -3.42 26.35
CA HIS A 112 -11.24 -4.66 26.65
C HIS A 112 -11.26 -5.58 25.44
N PHE A 113 -10.10 -5.78 24.81
CA PHE A 113 -9.96 -6.62 23.61
C PHE A 113 -9.82 -8.09 24.01
N ASP A 114 -10.78 -8.90 23.58
CA ASP A 114 -10.82 -10.36 23.77
C ASP A 114 -10.52 -11.03 22.42
N THR A 115 -9.24 -11.25 22.16
CA THR A 115 -8.76 -11.83 20.90
C THR A 115 -9.10 -13.32 20.76
N GLU A 116 -9.46 -14.01 21.85
CA GLU A 116 -9.86 -15.42 21.79
C GLU A 116 -11.30 -15.59 21.28
N ASN A 117 -12.15 -14.60 21.57
CA ASN A 117 -13.58 -14.63 21.21
C ASN A 117 -13.95 -13.58 20.16
N ASN A 118 -12.99 -12.89 19.55
CA ASN A 118 -13.20 -11.88 18.50
C ASN A 118 -14.22 -10.80 18.89
N ARG A 119 -13.98 -10.16 20.03
CA ARG A 119 -14.84 -9.08 20.53
C ARG A 119 -14.11 -8.07 21.37
N ILE A 120 -14.71 -6.89 21.51
CA ILE A 120 -14.32 -5.86 22.47
C ILE A 120 -15.45 -5.73 23.49
N PHE A 121 -15.13 -5.85 24.78
CA PHE A 121 -16.05 -5.46 25.84
C PHE A 121 -15.85 -4.00 26.18
N VAL A 122 -16.94 -3.24 26.16
CA VAL A 122 -16.97 -1.84 26.53
C VAL A 122 -17.66 -1.74 27.88
N ASN A 123 -17.03 -1.09 28.85
CA ASN A 123 -17.65 -0.69 30.11
C ASN A 123 -17.07 0.66 30.56
N THR A 124 -17.67 1.26 31.60
CA THR A 124 -17.14 2.49 32.19
C THR A 124 -16.72 2.22 33.63
N TYR A 125 -15.62 2.81 34.08
CA TYR A 125 -15.15 2.70 35.46
C TYR A 125 -14.65 4.04 35.99
N SER A 126 -14.96 4.34 37.25
CA SER A 126 -14.38 5.46 37.99
C SER A 126 -13.47 4.95 39.11
N PRO A 127 -12.15 5.23 39.05
CA PRO A 127 -11.24 4.98 40.17
C PRO A 127 -11.53 5.85 41.40
N TYR A 128 -12.20 7.00 41.23
CA TYR A 128 -12.53 7.91 42.33
C TYR A 128 -13.72 7.39 43.13
N MET A 129 -14.72 6.84 42.44
CA MET A 129 -15.90 6.25 43.06
C MET A 129 -15.70 4.77 43.41
N ASP A 130 -14.69 4.12 42.82
CA ASP A 130 -14.49 2.68 42.81
C ASP A 130 -15.74 1.94 42.33
N ASP A 131 -16.26 2.37 41.18
CA ASP A 131 -17.57 1.99 40.69
C ASP A 131 -17.58 1.82 39.16
N TYR A 132 -18.41 0.89 38.68
CA TYR A 132 -18.61 0.62 37.26
C TYR A 132 -19.94 1.20 36.80
N ASN A 133 -19.96 1.69 35.56
CA ASN A 133 -21.11 2.27 34.87
C ASN A 133 -21.64 3.53 35.58
N TYR A 134 -21.50 4.68 34.92
CA TYR A 134 -22.04 5.93 35.42
C TYR A 134 -23.57 5.95 35.34
N TYR A 135 -24.12 5.39 34.25
CA TYR A 135 -25.56 5.22 34.07
C TYR A 135 -26.01 3.86 34.62
N ASP A 136 -27.16 3.86 35.30
CA ASP A 136 -27.83 2.64 35.76
C ASP A 136 -28.18 1.76 34.56
N THR A 137 -27.72 0.51 34.56
CA THR A 137 -27.86 -0.43 33.43
C THR A 137 -29.28 -0.95 33.25
N ASP A 138 -30.10 -0.97 34.30
CA ASP A 138 -31.50 -1.39 34.22
C ASP A 138 -32.36 -0.28 33.58
N GLU A 139 -32.02 0.98 33.83
CA GLU A 139 -32.69 2.14 33.23
C GLU A 139 -32.14 2.47 31.82
N TYR A 140 -30.82 2.38 31.63
CA TYR A 140 -30.12 2.73 30.40
C TYR A 140 -29.26 1.56 29.89
N PRO A 141 -29.89 0.49 29.38
CA PRO A 141 -29.17 -0.66 28.86
C PRO A 141 -28.25 -0.27 27.69
N ASN A 142 -27.09 -0.90 27.61
CA ASN A 142 -26.06 -0.69 26.58
C ASN A 142 -25.44 0.72 26.51
N LYS A 143 -25.73 1.61 27.47
CA LYS A 143 -25.21 2.97 27.45
C LYS A 143 -23.75 3.05 27.88
N ASP A 144 -23.41 2.38 28.97
CA ASP A 144 -22.04 2.28 29.48
C ASP A 144 -21.41 0.91 29.29
N GLU A 145 -22.21 -0.17 29.27
CA GLU A 145 -21.72 -1.55 29.16
C GLU A 145 -22.33 -2.27 27.95
N PHE A 146 -21.49 -2.71 27.02
CA PHE A 146 -21.90 -3.48 25.84
C PHE A 146 -20.73 -4.24 25.19
N MET A 147 -21.03 -5.07 24.19
CA MET A 147 -20.06 -5.82 23.42
C MET A 147 -20.03 -5.33 21.96
N ILE A 148 -18.85 -5.34 21.37
CA ILE A 148 -18.60 -5.09 19.96
C ILE A 148 -18.02 -6.38 19.38
N ASP A 149 -18.68 -6.98 18.40
CA ASP A 149 -18.12 -8.08 17.63
C ASP A 149 -17.10 -7.52 16.63
N LEU A 150 -15.89 -8.08 16.62
CA LEU A 150 -14.80 -7.65 15.76
C LEU A 150 -13.83 -8.80 15.52
N ASP A 151 -13.55 -9.11 14.25
CA ASP A 151 -12.52 -10.10 13.94
C ASP A 151 -11.13 -9.60 14.39
N LEU A 152 -10.62 -10.21 15.45
CA LEU A 152 -9.31 -9.95 16.03
C LEU A 152 -8.31 -11.07 15.73
N THR A 153 -8.67 -11.97 14.80
CA THR A 153 -7.83 -13.08 14.41
C THR A 153 -6.50 -12.57 13.87
N ALA A 154 -5.40 -13.11 14.40
CA ALA A 154 -4.07 -12.75 13.94
C ALA A 154 -3.90 -13.14 12.47
N GLN A 155 -3.68 -12.15 11.60
CA GLN A 155 -3.42 -12.41 10.19
C GLN A 155 -1.96 -12.82 9.96
N GLU A 156 -1.75 -13.95 9.30
CA GLU A 156 -0.42 -14.40 8.89
C GLU A 156 0.03 -13.60 7.66
N LYS A 157 1.04 -12.75 7.85
CA LYS A 157 1.62 -11.99 6.75
C LYS A 157 2.57 -12.86 5.94
N ARG A 158 2.33 -13.00 4.63
CA ARG A 158 3.20 -13.72 3.71
C ARG A 158 3.58 -12.84 2.52
N VAL A 159 4.87 -12.79 2.21
CA VAL A 159 5.37 -12.35 0.90
C VAL A 159 5.56 -13.61 0.06
N ALA A 160 4.87 -13.71 -1.07
CA ALA A 160 5.00 -14.81 -2.02
C ALA A 160 5.32 -14.23 -3.41
N THR A 161 6.18 -14.90 -4.15
CA THR A 161 6.51 -14.57 -5.54
C THR A 161 6.73 -15.87 -6.29
N ASP A 162 6.32 -15.91 -7.55
CA ASP A 162 6.45 -17.09 -8.41
C ASP A 162 7.88 -17.24 -8.95
N ASN A 163 8.64 -16.14 -9.03
CA ASN A 163 10.01 -16.15 -9.52
C ASN A 163 10.88 -15.08 -8.86
N PHE A 164 12.14 -15.42 -8.61
CA PHE A 164 13.19 -14.48 -8.24
C PHE A 164 14.42 -14.76 -9.10
N ALA A 165 14.82 -13.79 -9.90
CA ALA A 165 15.99 -13.89 -10.78
C ALA A 165 17.11 -12.94 -10.31
N VAL A 166 18.34 -13.45 -10.32
CA VAL A 166 19.56 -12.64 -10.14
C VAL A 166 20.40 -12.77 -11.40
N ASN A 167 20.51 -11.68 -12.14
CA ASN A 167 21.21 -11.64 -13.42
C ASN A 167 22.60 -11.01 -13.23
N VAL A 168 23.65 -11.67 -13.74
CA VAL A 168 25.02 -11.15 -13.75
C VAL A 168 25.39 -10.84 -15.20
N TYR A 169 25.54 -9.55 -15.51
CA TYR A 169 25.96 -9.09 -16.83
C TYR A 169 27.49 -9.04 -16.91
N THR A 170 28.06 -9.66 -17.94
CA THR A 170 29.50 -9.67 -18.19
C THR A 170 29.83 -8.95 -19.49
N ASN A 171 30.99 -8.30 -19.56
CA ASN A 171 31.45 -7.62 -20.76
C ASN A 171 32.20 -8.55 -21.75
N ASN A 172 31.94 -9.86 -21.70
CA ASN A 172 32.50 -10.79 -22.66
C ASN A 172 31.70 -10.67 -23.96
N GLU A 173 32.28 -10.02 -24.96
CA GLU A 173 31.64 -9.76 -26.23
C GLU A 173 31.49 -11.06 -27.04
N ILE A 174 30.26 -11.33 -27.51
CA ILE A 174 29.96 -12.42 -28.46
C ILE A 174 30.17 -11.94 -29.90
N GLY A 175 29.73 -10.70 -30.18
CA GLY A 175 29.93 -10.02 -31.45
C GLY A 175 29.27 -8.64 -31.43
N THR A 176 29.65 -7.80 -32.39
CA THR A 176 29.17 -6.43 -32.53
C THR A 176 28.92 -6.14 -34.01
N VAL A 177 27.83 -5.42 -34.29
CA VAL A 177 27.48 -4.96 -35.65
C VAL A 177 27.30 -3.45 -35.58
N GLU A 178 28.04 -2.72 -36.42
CA GLU A 178 27.99 -1.26 -36.51
C GLU A 178 27.11 -0.81 -37.68
N ASP A 179 26.73 0.46 -37.69
CA ASP A 179 25.98 1.11 -38.78
C ASP A 179 24.64 0.44 -39.14
N VAL A 180 23.98 -0.17 -38.17
CA VAL A 180 22.66 -0.81 -38.35
C VAL A 180 21.58 0.27 -38.45
N ALA A 181 20.86 0.33 -39.57
CA ALA A 181 19.78 1.30 -39.74
C ALA A 181 18.57 0.98 -38.85
N SER A 182 17.83 2.02 -38.43
CA SER A 182 16.64 1.85 -37.61
C SER A 182 15.60 0.95 -38.29
N GLY A 183 15.24 -0.14 -37.63
CA GLY A 183 14.27 -1.13 -38.13
C GLY A 183 14.91 -2.33 -38.84
N ASP A 184 16.22 -2.31 -39.08
CA ASP A 184 16.95 -3.45 -39.63
C ASP A 184 17.34 -4.45 -38.53
N THR A 185 17.71 -5.67 -38.95
CA THR A 185 18.15 -6.75 -38.07
C THR A 185 19.68 -6.85 -38.05
N ALA A 186 20.26 -6.93 -36.86
CA ALA A 186 21.66 -7.24 -36.64
C ALA A 186 21.83 -8.72 -36.28
N GLU A 187 22.86 -9.37 -36.83
CA GLU A 187 23.15 -10.78 -36.58
C GLU A 187 24.63 -10.96 -36.20
N ALA A 188 24.90 -11.84 -35.24
CA ALA A 188 26.24 -12.22 -34.83
C ALA A 188 26.34 -13.75 -34.69
N THR A 189 27.42 -14.34 -35.18
CA THR A 189 27.68 -15.78 -35.04
C THR A 189 28.49 -16.03 -33.77
N TRP A 190 27.93 -16.82 -32.86
CA TRP A 190 28.64 -17.28 -31.66
C TRP A 190 29.37 -18.59 -31.94
N THR A 191 30.71 -18.54 -32.01
CA THR A 191 31.56 -19.71 -32.24
C THR A 191 32.08 -20.34 -30.95
N ASP A 192 32.72 -21.50 -31.06
CA ASP A 192 33.42 -22.19 -29.97
C ASP A 192 32.51 -22.61 -28.80
N LEU A 193 31.25 -22.91 -29.13
CA LEU A 193 30.29 -23.48 -28.20
C LEU A 193 30.54 -24.99 -28.04
N THR A 194 30.49 -25.45 -26.80
CA THR A 194 30.62 -26.87 -26.46
C THR A 194 29.23 -27.49 -26.38
N GLU A 195 29.05 -28.64 -27.01
CA GLU A 195 27.80 -29.41 -26.96
C GLU A 195 27.41 -29.75 -25.51
N GLY A 196 26.13 -29.61 -25.20
CA GLY A 196 25.57 -29.88 -23.88
C GLY A 196 25.82 -28.77 -22.84
N GLU A 197 26.60 -27.74 -23.16
CA GLU A 197 26.78 -26.58 -22.27
C GLU A 197 25.64 -25.56 -22.43
N GLN A 198 25.23 -24.97 -21.31
CA GLN A 198 24.29 -23.86 -21.28
C GLN A 198 25.03 -22.54 -21.45
N TYR A 199 24.49 -21.70 -22.32
CA TYR A 199 24.98 -20.36 -22.59
C TYR A 199 23.88 -19.35 -22.36
N SER A 200 24.26 -18.18 -21.85
CA SER A 200 23.36 -17.05 -21.64
C SER A 200 23.92 -15.81 -22.34
N TRP A 201 23.04 -15.01 -22.92
CA TRP A 201 23.43 -13.80 -23.65
C TRP A 201 22.39 -12.70 -23.49
N TYR A 202 22.84 -11.47 -23.73
CA TYR A 202 22.00 -10.28 -23.81
C TYR A 202 22.55 -9.38 -24.93
N ALA A 203 21.71 -8.50 -25.46
CA ALA A 203 22.09 -7.50 -26.44
C ALA A 203 22.04 -6.10 -25.81
N THR A 204 22.95 -5.24 -26.26
CA THR A 204 22.93 -3.80 -25.97
C THR A 204 22.97 -3.06 -27.31
N VAL A 205 22.08 -2.09 -27.48
CA VAL A 205 22.03 -1.21 -28.66
C VAL A 205 22.34 0.21 -28.19
N SER A 206 23.21 0.91 -28.90
CA SER A 206 23.58 2.29 -28.59
C SER A 206 23.61 3.16 -29.85
N ASP A 207 23.41 4.47 -29.69
CA ASP A 207 23.55 5.46 -30.76
C ASP A 207 24.67 6.49 -30.46
N ASP A 208 25.01 7.30 -31.46
CA ASP A 208 26.03 8.36 -31.36
C ASP A 208 25.63 9.51 -30.42
N TYR A 209 24.36 9.56 -30.00
CA TYR A 209 23.76 10.60 -29.17
C TYR A 209 23.51 10.13 -27.73
N THR A 210 24.25 9.12 -27.25
CA THR A 210 24.22 8.55 -25.89
C THR A 210 22.98 7.73 -25.53
N GLY A 211 22.11 7.42 -26.51
CA GLY A 211 21.05 6.44 -26.32
C GLY A 211 21.65 5.05 -26.08
N GLU A 212 21.16 4.33 -25.08
CA GLU A 212 21.50 2.92 -24.81
C GLU A 212 20.23 2.17 -24.38
N SER A 213 20.02 0.97 -24.91
CA SER A 213 18.99 0.05 -24.47
C SER A 213 19.55 -1.37 -24.36
N ARG A 214 19.08 -2.13 -23.37
CA ARG A 214 19.55 -3.48 -23.08
C ARG A 214 18.39 -4.45 -22.98
N SER A 215 18.58 -5.65 -23.53
CA SER A 215 17.60 -6.71 -23.46
C SER A 215 17.57 -7.47 -22.11
N PRO A 216 16.55 -8.32 -21.89
CA PRO A 216 16.64 -9.43 -20.94
C PRO A 216 17.80 -10.38 -21.26
N ILE A 217 18.12 -11.27 -20.31
CA ILE A 217 19.04 -12.38 -20.56
C ILE A 217 18.25 -13.54 -21.15
N TRP A 218 18.70 -14.02 -22.30
CA TRP A 218 18.24 -15.28 -22.88
C TRP A 218 19.26 -16.38 -22.61
N SER A 219 18.81 -17.63 -22.59
CA SER A 219 19.71 -18.78 -22.46
C SER A 219 19.28 -19.93 -23.35
N PHE A 220 20.25 -20.74 -23.75
CA PHE A 220 20.04 -21.96 -24.52
C PHE A 220 21.11 -23.01 -24.15
N VAL A 221 20.85 -24.28 -24.47
CA VAL A 221 21.85 -25.36 -24.38
C VAL A 221 22.27 -25.71 -25.80
N LYS A 222 23.58 -25.78 -26.07
CA LYS A 222 24.06 -26.16 -27.41
C LYS A 222 23.73 -27.64 -27.67
N GLY A 223 22.90 -27.91 -28.68
CA GLY A 223 22.57 -29.26 -29.13
C GLY A 223 23.70 -29.92 -29.95
N GLU A 224 23.56 -31.23 -30.17
CA GLU A 224 24.42 -32.05 -31.04
C GLU A 224 24.42 -31.50 -32.47
N ASP A 225 25.55 -31.62 -33.17
CA ASP A 225 25.64 -31.18 -34.56
C ASP A 225 24.89 -32.19 -35.44
N ASP A 226 23.73 -31.79 -35.97
CA ASP A 226 23.02 -32.55 -37.00
C ASP A 226 23.89 -32.58 -38.27
N THR A 227 24.65 -33.65 -38.48
CA THR A 227 25.22 -33.95 -39.79
C THR A 227 24.10 -34.48 -40.70
N PRO A 228 23.75 -33.80 -41.80
CA PRO A 228 22.76 -34.34 -42.74
C PRO A 228 23.38 -35.52 -43.46
N ASP A 229 22.96 -36.74 -43.15
CA ASP A 229 23.35 -37.93 -43.90
C ASP A 229 22.56 -37.95 -45.23
N GLU A 230 23.24 -37.64 -46.33
CA GLU A 230 22.72 -37.87 -47.68
C GLU A 230 22.70 -39.38 -47.96
N GLU A 231 21.52 -40.01 -47.96
CA GLU A 231 21.27 -41.16 -48.84
C GLU A 231 19.94 -41.00 -49.60
N ILE A 232 20.07 -40.68 -50.89
CA ILE A 232 19.03 -40.84 -51.90
C ILE A 232 18.91 -42.33 -52.23
N GLY A 233 17.79 -42.95 -51.85
CA GLY A 233 17.41 -44.31 -52.24
C GLY A 233 15.99 -44.36 -52.81
N ASN A 234 15.87 -44.33 -54.14
CA ASN A 234 14.62 -44.58 -54.87
C ASN A 234 14.11 -46.01 -54.65
N GLY A 235 12.83 -46.17 -54.29
CA GLY A 235 12.12 -47.45 -54.29
C GLY A 235 10.60 -47.25 -54.26
N ASP A 236 9.97 -47.31 -55.44
CA ASP A 236 8.52 -47.31 -55.66
C ASP A 236 7.87 -48.66 -55.27
N GLY A 237 6.69 -48.61 -54.65
CA GLY A 237 5.91 -49.79 -54.26
C GLY A 237 4.76 -49.51 -53.29
N ASN A 238 3.57 -49.20 -53.82
CA ASN A 238 2.27 -49.12 -53.12
C ASN A 238 1.89 -50.42 -52.37
N GLN A 239 1.34 -50.32 -51.15
CA GLN A 239 -0.10 -50.53 -50.84
C GLN A 239 -0.42 -50.54 -49.32
N GLU A 240 -1.43 -49.73 -48.99
CA GLU A 240 -2.57 -49.91 -48.06
C GLU A 240 -2.38 -50.03 -46.52
N GLU A 241 -2.97 -49.01 -45.88
CA GLU A 241 -3.57 -48.83 -44.55
C GLU A 241 -3.72 -50.06 -43.62
N GLU A 242 -3.26 -49.90 -42.37
CA GLU A 242 -4.04 -50.20 -41.15
C GLU A 242 -3.39 -49.54 -39.90
N GLN A 243 -4.15 -48.69 -39.21
CA GLN A 243 -3.96 -48.25 -37.80
C GLN A 243 -5.16 -48.84 -37.00
N PRO A 244 -5.16 -48.93 -35.65
CA PRO A 244 -4.39 -48.14 -34.67
C PRO A 244 -3.88 -48.90 -33.41
N GLY A 245 -3.07 -48.23 -32.58
CA GLY A 245 -2.75 -48.66 -31.21
C GLY A 245 -1.79 -47.71 -30.48
N ASN A 246 -2.35 -46.86 -29.62
CA ASN A 246 -1.68 -45.84 -28.79
C ASN A 246 -0.92 -46.44 -27.58
N ASP A 247 0.32 -46.00 -27.31
CA ASP A 247 0.75 -45.27 -26.09
C ASP A 247 2.24 -44.84 -26.18
N PRO A 248 2.75 -43.89 -25.37
CA PRO A 248 3.53 -42.77 -25.88
C PRO A 248 5.02 -42.82 -25.51
N ASP A 249 5.87 -42.37 -26.43
CA ASP A 249 7.26 -42.01 -26.17
C ASP A 249 7.37 -40.74 -25.30
N PRO A 250 8.41 -40.63 -24.44
CA PRO A 250 8.62 -39.46 -23.58
C PRO A 250 9.17 -38.29 -24.41
N ARG A 251 8.34 -37.27 -24.62
CA ARG A 251 8.81 -35.98 -25.15
C ARG A 251 9.53 -35.20 -24.05
N PRO A 252 10.66 -34.53 -24.35
CA PRO A 252 11.18 -33.45 -23.50
C PRO A 252 10.15 -32.31 -23.44
N ASP A 253 9.94 -31.78 -22.24
CA ASP A 253 9.04 -30.67 -21.93
C ASP A 253 9.39 -29.43 -22.77
N PRO A 254 8.43 -28.72 -23.41
CA PRO A 254 8.72 -27.44 -24.02
C PRO A 254 9.15 -26.41 -22.97
N SER A 255 10.28 -25.75 -23.21
CA SER A 255 10.69 -24.55 -22.46
C SER A 255 9.54 -23.55 -22.34
N PRO A 256 9.40 -22.85 -21.20
CA PRO A 256 8.36 -21.85 -21.04
C PRO A 256 8.49 -20.75 -22.09
N SER A 257 7.39 -20.49 -22.79
CA SER A 257 7.28 -19.37 -23.73
C SER A 257 7.50 -18.06 -22.97
N PRO A 258 8.21 -17.07 -23.53
CA PRO A 258 8.23 -15.72 -22.98
C PRO A 258 6.80 -15.17 -22.93
N ASP A 259 6.41 -14.57 -21.81
CA ASP A 259 5.17 -13.80 -21.70
C ASP A 259 5.16 -12.69 -22.78
N PRO A 260 3.98 -12.33 -23.31
CA PRO A 260 3.85 -11.22 -24.23
C PRO A 260 4.24 -9.90 -23.52
N ASP A 261 5.00 -9.06 -24.23
CA ASP A 261 5.39 -7.73 -23.76
C ASP A 261 4.19 -6.94 -23.21
N PRO A 262 4.33 -6.21 -22.09
CA PRO A 262 3.33 -5.25 -21.66
C PRO A 262 3.11 -4.23 -22.78
N GLN A 263 1.89 -4.14 -23.31
CA GLN A 263 1.54 -3.07 -24.24
C GLN A 263 1.79 -1.72 -23.56
N PRO A 264 2.37 -0.73 -24.27
CA PRO A 264 2.47 0.63 -23.75
C PRO A 264 1.08 1.16 -23.48
N ASN A 265 0.83 1.57 -22.25
CA ASN A 265 -0.39 2.27 -21.88
C ASN A 265 -0.47 3.55 -22.73
N PRO A 266 -1.59 3.85 -23.42
CA PRO A 266 -1.72 5.09 -24.17
C PRO A 266 -1.56 6.28 -23.22
N ASN A 267 -0.71 7.22 -23.62
CA ASN A 267 -0.47 8.47 -22.90
C ASN A 267 -1.82 9.19 -22.68
N PRO A 268 -2.08 9.80 -21.51
CA PRO A 268 -3.30 10.55 -21.27
C PRO A 268 -3.41 11.70 -22.29
N ASP A 269 -4.57 11.81 -22.93
CA ASP A 269 -4.89 12.96 -23.77
C ASP A 269 -4.78 14.26 -22.95
N PRO A 270 -4.32 15.37 -23.54
CA PRO A 270 -4.30 16.65 -22.88
C PRO A 270 -5.74 17.11 -22.60
N ASP A 271 -5.98 17.46 -21.34
CA ASP A 271 -7.24 18.00 -20.80
C ASP A 271 -7.83 19.09 -21.72
N PRO A 272 -9.11 18.99 -22.13
CA PRO A 272 -9.74 20.04 -22.92
C PRO A 272 -9.95 21.29 -22.05
N ARG A 273 -9.52 22.44 -22.59
CA ARG A 273 -9.85 23.78 -22.09
C ARG A 273 -11.36 23.90 -21.80
N PRO A 274 -11.76 24.62 -20.73
CA PRO A 274 -13.17 24.93 -20.54
C PRO A 274 -13.64 25.88 -21.64
N ASP A 275 -14.61 25.40 -22.43
CA ASP A 275 -15.41 26.21 -23.32
C ASP A 275 -16.30 27.15 -22.49
N GLN A 276 -16.34 28.42 -22.89
CA GLN A 276 -17.24 29.42 -22.34
C GLN A 276 -18.62 29.21 -22.98
N GLY A 277 -19.43 28.38 -22.33
CA GLY A 277 -20.85 28.25 -22.64
C GLY A 277 -21.67 29.28 -21.87
N GLU A 278 -22.12 30.31 -22.57
CA GLU A 278 -23.22 31.18 -22.17
C GLU A 278 -24.48 30.34 -21.90
N GLY A 279 -25.06 30.52 -20.72
CA GLY A 279 -26.34 29.95 -20.33
C GLY A 279 -27.05 30.91 -19.39
N ASN A 280 -27.91 31.76 -19.97
CA ASN A 280 -28.90 32.53 -19.24
C ASN A 280 -29.84 31.58 -18.51
N ASP A 281 -30.11 31.82 -17.23
CA ASP A 281 -31.47 31.61 -16.74
C ASP A 281 -31.82 32.61 -15.63
N GLU A 282 -33.05 33.06 -15.74
CA GLU A 282 -33.69 34.14 -15.00
C GLU A 282 -34.01 33.72 -13.57
N SER A 283 -33.90 34.66 -12.63
CA SER A 283 -34.69 34.62 -11.39
C SER A 283 -35.02 36.04 -10.93
N GLU A 284 -36.28 36.41 -11.14
CA GLU A 284 -36.95 37.53 -10.48
C GLU A 284 -37.52 37.08 -9.11
N ASP A 285 -37.59 38.07 -8.21
CA ASP A 285 -38.38 38.18 -6.98
C ASP A 285 -38.02 37.26 -5.79
N GLY A 286 -37.87 37.74 -4.55
CA GLY A 286 -38.11 39.05 -3.95
C GLY A 286 -38.38 38.89 -2.44
N GLN A 287 -38.03 39.93 -1.67
CA GLN A 287 -38.37 40.20 -0.25
C GLN A 287 -37.65 39.33 0.81
N GLY A 288 -37.11 39.84 1.92
CA GLY A 288 -37.07 41.19 2.51
C GLY A 288 -36.75 41.10 4.01
N SER A 289 -36.31 42.23 4.57
CA SER A 289 -36.26 42.62 6.00
C SER A 289 -34.92 42.53 6.75
N GLU A 290 -34.33 43.72 6.95
CA GLU A 290 -33.91 44.35 8.22
C GLU A 290 -33.25 43.44 9.29
N ASN A 291 -32.12 43.78 9.93
CA ASN A 291 -31.87 45.04 10.64
C ASN A 291 -30.45 45.07 11.26
N LYS A 292 -30.00 46.30 11.56
CA LYS A 292 -28.94 46.72 12.52
C LYS A 292 -27.46 46.66 12.11
N ASN A 293 -27.02 47.80 11.59
CA ASN A 293 -25.73 48.42 11.94
C ASN A 293 -25.70 48.75 13.44
N ASP A 294 -24.58 48.44 14.10
CA ASP A 294 -24.00 49.37 15.07
C ASP A 294 -22.47 49.31 14.95
N GLN A 295 -21.86 50.48 14.85
CA GLN A 295 -20.42 50.68 14.79
C GLN A 295 -19.87 50.70 16.21
N THR A 296 -18.70 50.10 16.42
CA THR A 296 -17.74 50.64 17.38
C THR A 296 -16.33 50.31 16.92
N THR A 297 -15.64 51.37 16.52
CA THR A 297 -14.20 51.51 16.33
C THR A 297 -13.51 51.47 17.70
N GLU A 298 -12.39 50.75 17.81
CA GLU A 298 -11.29 51.16 18.68
C GLU A 298 -9.95 50.85 17.99
N GLU A 299 -9.13 51.89 17.93
CA GLU A 299 -7.84 51.98 17.25
C GLU A 299 -6.70 51.43 18.12
N ALA A 300 -5.81 50.70 17.46
CA ALA A 300 -4.35 50.87 17.42
C ALA A 300 -3.52 50.85 18.72
N GLU A 301 -2.57 49.91 18.75
CA GLU A 301 -1.18 50.24 19.12
C GLU A 301 -0.20 49.62 18.09
N GLN A 302 0.66 50.49 17.56
CA GLN A 302 1.79 50.21 16.69
C GLN A 302 3.10 50.08 17.49
N ASN A 303 4.11 49.52 16.81
CA ASN A 303 5.57 49.65 16.99
C ASN A 303 6.25 48.40 17.61
N ASN A 304 7.39 47.91 17.13
CA ASN A 304 8.27 48.34 16.04
C ASN A 304 9.24 47.20 15.67
N ASN A 305 9.60 47.15 14.38
CA ASN A 305 10.85 46.70 13.76
C ASN A 305 11.91 45.95 14.58
N GLN A 306 12.38 44.83 13.99
CA GLN A 306 13.80 44.66 13.73
C GLN A 306 14.03 43.91 12.40
N GLN A 307 14.79 44.56 11.52
CA GLN A 307 15.39 44.03 10.30
C GLN A 307 16.52 43.07 10.66
N ASP A 308 16.70 42.02 9.87
CA ASP A 308 18.03 41.55 9.48
C ASP A 308 17.98 41.09 8.01
N GLU A 309 18.95 41.57 7.24
CA GLU A 309 19.15 41.35 5.81
C GLU A 309 19.96 40.07 5.53
N SER A 310 19.87 39.61 4.27
CA SER A 310 20.81 38.72 3.53
C SER A 310 20.83 37.24 3.95
N ASP A 311 20.74 36.25 3.07
CA ASP A 311 21.32 36.14 1.74
C ASP A 311 20.39 35.43 0.73
N ALA A 312 20.49 35.90 -0.51
CA ALA A 312 19.96 35.21 -1.68
C ALA A 312 20.94 34.11 -2.09
N ASP A 313 20.45 32.89 -2.28
CA ASP A 313 21.08 31.93 -3.19
C ASP A 313 20.05 31.32 -4.12
N GLN A 314 20.27 31.61 -5.41
CA GLN A 314 19.57 31.04 -6.54
C GLN A 314 19.82 29.54 -6.61
N ILE A 315 18.79 28.72 -6.47
CA ILE A 315 18.86 27.32 -6.87
C ILE A 315 18.35 27.19 -8.30
N ASN A 316 19.29 26.95 -9.21
CA ASN A 316 19.06 26.51 -10.57
C ASN A 316 18.16 25.28 -10.60
N ALA A 317 17.05 25.38 -11.32
CA ALA A 317 16.25 24.24 -11.72
C ALA A 317 17.08 23.33 -12.62
N SER A 318 17.59 22.23 -12.06
CA SER A 318 18.09 21.10 -12.82
C SER A 318 17.18 19.91 -12.55
N ASN A 319 16.46 19.51 -13.60
CA ASN A 319 15.61 18.35 -13.66
C ASN A 319 16.34 17.11 -13.13
N ASN A 320 15.77 16.47 -12.11
CA ASN A 320 16.02 15.06 -11.81
C ASN A 320 14.80 14.50 -11.07
N ASN A 321 13.83 13.99 -11.84
CA ASN A 321 12.83 13.05 -11.34
C ASN A 321 13.57 11.77 -10.93
N LYS A 322 13.97 11.70 -9.67
CA LYS A 322 14.33 10.44 -9.01
C LYS A 322 13.30 10.23 -7.91
N ILE A 323 12.27 9.46 -8.24
CA ILE A 323 11.34 8.92 -7.26
C ILE A 323 12.18 8.01 -6.35
N ASN A 324 12.59 8.52 -5.19
CA ASN A 324 13.19 7.72 -4.15
C ASN A 324 12.08 6.86 -3.55
N LEU A 325 12.03 5.59 -3.94
CA LEU A 325 11.28 4.59 -3.20
C LEU A 325 11.80 4.54 -1.75
N PRO A 326 10.93 4.33 -0.74
CA PRO A 326 11.36 4.20 0.64
C PRO A 326 12.34 3.04 0.79
N ASP A 327 13.50 3.32 1.38
CA ASP A 327 14.58 2.38 1.64
C ASP A 327 14.14 1.36 2.71
N THR A 328 13.47 0.31 2.27
CA THR A 328 13.02 -0.83 3.08
C THR A 328 14.04 -1.97 3.10
N ALA A 329 15.26 -1.73 2.59
CA ALA A 329 16.35 -2.71 2.62
C ALA A 329 16.87 -2.87 4.06
N THR A 330 16.12 -3.63 4.86
CA THR A 330 16.57 -4.13 6.15
C THR A 330 17.87 -4.89 5.91
N ASN A 331 18.95 -4.54 6.64
CA ASN A 331 20.30 -5.11 6.57
C ASN A 331 20.39 -6.63 6.92
N MET A 332 19.30 -7.38 6.75
CA MET A 332 19.13 -8.79 7.07
C MET A 332 20.16 -9.67 6.35
N TYR A 333 20.55 -9.33 5.12
CA TYR A 333 21.61 -10.03 4.39
C TYR A 333 22.99 -9.86 5.02
N GLN A 334 23.30 -8.69 5.59
CA GLN A 334 24.55 -8.47 6.31
C GLN A 334 24.60 -9.31 7.59
N TYR A 335 23.48 -9.40 8.32
CA TYR A 335 23.39 -10.24 9.52
C TYR A 335 23.47 -11.74 9.21
N LEU A 336 22.84 -12.20 8.12
CA LEU A 336 22.95 -13.59 7.64
C LEU A 336 24.39 -13.93 7.24
N ALA A 337 25.07 -13.05 6.50
CA ALA A 337 26.47 -13.24 6.14
C ALA A 337 27.39 -13.29 7.38
N LEU A 338 27.15 -12.40 8.36
CA LEU A 338 27.91 -12.39 9.62
C LEU A 338 27.71 -13.69 10.42
N SER A 339 26.47 -14.22 10.44
CA SER A 339 26.13 -15.46 11.15
C SER A 339 26.84 -16.68 10.56
N LEU A 340 26.94 -16.76 9.24
CA LEU A 340 27.66 -17.81 8.51
C LEU A 340 29.17 -17.79 8.81
N VAL A 341 29.77 -16.60 8.87
CA VAL A 341 31.19 -16.43 9.22
C VAL A 341 31.46 -16.84 10.67
N LEU A 342 30.57 -16.51 11.60
CA LEU A 342 30.68 -16.90 13.01
C LEU A 342 30.52 -18.42 13.21
N LEU A 343 29.60 -19.06 12.49
CA LEU A 343 29.43 -20.52 12.51
C LEU A 343 30.67 -21.26 11.98
N LEU A 344 31.23 -20.80 10.85
CA LEU A 344 32.44 -21.39 10.27
C LEU A 344 33.64 -21.24 11.20
N SER A 345 33.86 -20.05 11.76
CA SER A 345 34.96 -19.79 12.69
C SER A 345 34.82 -20.59 14.00
N GLY A 346 33.60 -20.70 14.55
CA GLY A 346 33.31 -21.56 15.71
C GLY A 346 33.61 -23.03 15.44
N THR A 347 33.22 -23.54 14.26
CA THR A 347 33.47 -24.93 13.85
C THR A 347 34.97 -25.22 13.71
N ILE A 348 35.72 -24.29 13.12
CA ILE A 348 37.19 -24.39 13.01
C ILE A 348 37.85 -24.43 14.39
N LEU A 349 37.44 -23.54 15.32
CA LEU A 349 37.98 -23.52 16.68
C LEU A 349 37.64 -24.80 17.46
N TYR A 350 36.43 -25.33 17.31
CA TYR A 350 36.02 -26.59 17.93
C TYR A 350 36.86 -27.77 17.44
N VAL A 351 37.07 -27.88 16.12
CA VAL A 351 37.92 -28.94 15.54
C VAL A 351 39.36 -28.81 16.02
N ARG A 352 39.89 -27.58 16.10
CA ARG A 352 41.28 -27.31 16.54
C ARG A 352 41.50 -27.67 18.00
N THR A 353 40.58 -27.27 18.88
CA THR A 353 40.63 -27.59 20.32
C THR A 353 40.45 -29.08 20.59
N ARG A 354 39.58 -29.76 19.84
CA ARG A 354 39.38 -31.21 19.97
C ARG A 354 40.62 -32.00 19.52
N ARG A 355 41.30 -31.56 18.46
CA ARG A 355 42.57 -32.17 18.01
C ARG A 355 43.73 -31.96 18.99
N GLN A 356 43.74 -30.85 19.73
CA GLN A 356 44.77 -30.57 20.75
C GLN A 356 44.58 -31.37 22.04
N LYS A 357 43.36 -31.84 22.35
CA LYS A 357 43.08 -32.71 23.52
C LYS A 357 43.33 -34.20 23.29
N ILE A 358 43.65 -34.61 22.06
CA ILE A 358 43.86 -36.02 21.65
C ILE A 358 45.36 -36.34 21.45
N LYS A 359 46.25 -35.36 21.65
CA LYS A 359 47.70 -35.56 21.84
C LYS A 359 48.04 -35.34 23.30
#